data_AF-A3ZX79-F1
#
_entry.id   AF-A3ZX79-F1
#
_cell.length_a   1.000
_cell.length_b   1.000
_cell.length_c   1.000
_cell.angle_alpha   90.00
_cell.angle_beta   90.00
_cell.angle_gamma   90.00
#
_symmetry.space_group_name_H-M   'P 1'
#
loop_
_entity.id
_entity.type
_entity.pdbx_description
1 polymer ?
#
loop_
_entity_poly.entity_id
_entity_poly.type
_entity_poly.pdbx_seq_one_letter_code
_entity_poly.pdbx_strand_id
1 'polypeptide(L)' 'MSRRNRQLDCSKRNDARPSIVPAGTPNWITPELIEATIRTWQPYYKEVLTPEEAVTMILGVSRLYQVLSSSKPP' A
#
# COMPACT_ATOMS: atom_id res chain seq x y z
N MET A 1 -11.39 -15.26 -40.57
CA MET A 1 -9.95 -14.89 -40.54
C MET A 1 -9.76 -13.65 -39.69
N SER A 2 -8.75 -13.69 -38.81
CA SER A 2 -8.06 -12.61 -38.09
C SER A 2 -8.81 -11.69 -37.11
N ARG A 3 -8.66 -12.05 -35.82
CA ARG A 3 -8.72 -11.18 -34.64
C ARG A 3 -7.72 -10.02 -34.79
N ARG A 4 -8.06 -8.80 -34.37
CA ARG A 4 -7.07 -7.78 -33.96
C ARG A 4 -7.53 -7.03 -32.72
N ASN A 5 -7.08 -7.55 -31.59
CA ASN A 5 -6.79 -6.80 -30.37
C ASN A 5 -5.89 -5.60 -30.71
N ARG A 6 -6.30 -4.39 -30.36
CA ARG A 6 -5.40 -3.27 -30.09
C ARG A 6 -5.80 -2.63 -28.76
N GLN A 7 -5.60 -3.39 -27.69
CA GLN A 7 -5.35 -2.82 -26.37
C GLN A 7 -3.86 -2.43 -26.37
N LEU A 8 -3.61 -1.16 -26.71
CA LEU A 8 -2.35 -0.43 -26.58
C LEU A 8 -2.77 0.88 -25.92
N ASP A 9 -2.32 1.29 -24.75
CA ASP A 9 -1.16 0.91 -23.98
C ASP A 9 -1.57 0.94 -22.51
N CYS A 10 -1.30 -0.15 -21.79
CA CYS A 10 -1.05 -0.07 -20.36
C CYS A 10 0.22 0.76 -20.19
N SER A 11 0.10 2.08 -20.28
CA SER A 11 1.16 2.99 -19.83
C SER A 11 1.26 2.81 -18.33
N LYS A 12 2.03 1.79 -17.93
CA LYS A 12 2.85 1.84 -16.72
C LYS A 12 3.52 3.20 -16.76
N ARG A 13 2.95 4.17 -16.04
CA ARG A 13 3.68 5.35 -15.64
C ARG A 13 4.78 4.85 -14.71
N ASN A 14 5.90 4.46 -15.33
CA ASN A 14 7.18 4.26 -14.67
C ASN A 14 7.80 5.62 -14.24
N ASP A 15 7.02 6.71 -14.28
CA ASP A 15 7.26 7.92 -13.49
C ASP A 15 6.86 7.73 -12.02
N ALA A 16 6.87 6.49 -11.54
CA ALA A 16 6.78 6.19 -10.13
C ALA A 16 7.98 6.89 -9.48
N ARG A 17 7.72 8.05 -8.85
CA ARG A 17 8.62 8.60 -7.84
C ARG A 17 9.10 7.41 -7.01
N PRO A 18 10.40 7.24 -6.74
CA PRO A 18 10.85 6.14 -5.90
C PRO A 18 10.00 6.20 -4.64
N SER A 19 9.09 5.24 -4.48
CA SER A 19 8.16 5.28 -3.38
C SER A 19 9.02 5.18 -2.13
N ILE A 20 9.04 6.27 -1.38
CA ILE A 20 9.98 6.46 -0.30
C ILE A 20 9.57 5.48 0.78
N VAL A 21 10.42 4.47 1.01
CA VAL A 21 10.29 3.61 2.18
C VAL A 21 11.01 4.32 3.33
N PRO A 22 10.30 4.76 4.38
CA PRO A 22 10.93 5.42 5.51
C PRO A 22 12.02 4.56 6.16
N ALA A 23 13.05 5.20 6.70
CA ALA A 23 14.13 4.47 7.39
C ALA A 23 13.58 3.70 8.60
N GLY A 24 14.12 2.50 8.85
CA GLY A 24 13.67 1.63 9.95
C GLY A 24 12.36 0.88 9.68
N THR A 25 11.78 1.03 8.48
CA THR A 25 10.61 0.24 8.06
C THR A 25 11.00 -1.25 7.93
N PRO A 26 10.19 -2.19 8.44
CA PRO A 26 10.40 -3.62 8.23
C PRO A 26 10.49 -4.00 6.75
N ASN A 27 11.37 -4.97 6.43
CA ASN A 27 11.69 -5.38 5.06
C ASN A 27 10.52 -5.95 4.24
N TRP A 28 9.45 -6.39 4.90
CA TRP A 28 8.24 -6.90 4.24
C TRP A 28 7.30 -5.78 3.78
N ILE A 29 7.47 -4.55 4.28
CA ILE A 29 6.72 -3.40 3.79
C ILE A 29 7.44 -2.86 2.56
N THR A 30 6.77 -2.98 1.42
CA THR A 30 7.33 -2.56 0.15
C THR A 30 6.87 -1.14 -0.22
N PRO A 31 7.60 -0.44 -1.11
CA PRO A 31 7.17 0.85 -1.63
C PRO A 31 5.76 0.81 -2.25
N GLU A 32 5.41 -0.29 -2.92
CA GLU A 32 4.11 -0.49 -3.57
C GLU A 32 3.00 -0.64 -2.53
N LEU A 33 3.28 -1.29 -1.39
CA LEU A 33 2.32 -1.42 -0.30
C LEU A 33 2.03 -0.07 0.36
N ILE A 34 3.06 0.77 0.52
CA ILE A 34 2.92 2.15 1.04
C ILE A 34 2.04 2.96 0.07
N GLU A 35 2.35 2.95 -1.23
CA GLU A 35 1.56 3.66 -2.24
C GLU A 35 0.11 3.16 -2.29
N ALA A 36 -0.10 1.85 -2.27
CA ALA A 36 -1.44 1.25 -2.25
C ALA A 36 -2.23 1.66 -1.00
N THR A 37 -1.57 1.75 0.15
CA THR A 37 -2.18 2.20 1.41
C THR A 37 -2.59 3.66 1.29
N ILE A 38 -1.68 4.55 0.87
CA ILE A 38 -2.01 5.98 0.67
C ILE A 38 -3.17 6.11 -0.30
N ARG A 39 -3.11 5.46 -1.47
CA ARG A 39 -4.17 5.55 -2.49
C ARG A 39 -5.53 5.08 -1.98
N THR A 40 -5.55 4.02 -1.18
CA THR A 40 -6.78 3.47 -0.60
C THR A 40 -7.38 4.41 0.44
N TRP A 41 -6.55 4.98 1.30
CA TRP A 41 -7.01 5.71 2.47
C TRP A 41 -7.12 7.23 2.26
N GLN A 42 -6.37 7.81 1.33
CA GLN A 42 -6.36 9.25 1.04
C GLN A 42 -7.76 9.87 0.87
N PRO A 43 -8.75 9.23 0.21
CA PRO A 43 -10.09 9.82 0.07
C PRO A 43 -10.80 10.10 1.41
N TYR A 44 -10.39 9.45 2.50
CA TYR A 44 -10.98 9.61 3.83
C TYR A 44 -10.25 10.67 4.69
N TYR A 45 -9.12 11.20 4.21
CA TYR A 45 -8.32 12.21 4.91
C TYR A 45 -8.30 13.52 4.13
N LYS A 46 -8.50 14.63 4.86
CA LYS A 46 -8.41 15.98 4.27
C LYS A 46 -6.96 16.35 3.93
N GLU A 47 -6.02 15.92 4.76
CA GLU A 47 -4.60 16.16 4.59
C GLU A 47 -3.97 15.05 3.76
N VAL A 48 -2.88 15.37 3.05
CA VAL A 48 -2.14 14.39 2.24
C VAL A 48 -1.43 13.42 3.17
N LEU A 49 -1.74 12.14 3.04
CA LEU A 49 -1.09 11.09 3.81
C LEU A 49 0.37 10.94 3.36
N THR A 50 1.26 10.94 4.35
CA THR A 50 2.69 10.74 4.18
C THR A 50 3.05 9.25 4.14
N PRO A 51 4.21 8.88 3.55
CA PRO A 51 4.74 7.52 3.64
C PRO A 51 4.88 7.01 5.08
N GLU A 52 5.29 7.88 6.01
CA GLU A 52 5.45 7.56 7.43
C GLU A 52 4.10 7.21 8.10
N GLU A 53 3.05 7.97 7.80
CA GLU A 53 1.70 7.69 8.28
C GLU A 53 1.17 6.38 7.70
N ALA A 54 1.39 6.13 6.40
CA ALA A 54 1.01 4.88 5.78
C ALA A 54 1.69 3.66 6.42
N VAL A 55 3.00 3.74 6.71
CA VAL A 55 3.71 2.71 7.47
C VAL A 55 3.09 2.50 8.85
N THR A 56 2.75 3.57 9.55
CA THR A 56 2.10 3.51 10.87
C THR A 56 0.75 2.79 10.79
N MET A 57 -0.06 3.06 9.76
CA MET A 57 -1.33 2.39 9.53
C MET A 57 -1.15 0.89 9.27
N ILE A 58 -0.20 0.52 8.39
CA ILE A 58 0.11 -0.88 8.06
C ILE A 58 0.52 -1.67 9.32
N LEU A 59 1.40 -1.10 10.14
CA LEU A 59 1.85 -1.72 11.39
C LEU A 59 0.73 -1.82 12.43
N GLY A 60 -0.10 -0.78 12.54
CA GLY A 60 -1.25 -0.75 13.44
C GLY A 60 -2.25 -1.88 13.17
N VAL A 61 -2.63 -2.07 11.90
CA VAL A 61 -3.54 -3.17 11.51
C VAL A 61 -2.92 -4.53 11.75
N SER A 62 -1.64 -4.70 11.44
CA SER A 62 -0.93 -5.97 11.67
C SER A 62 -0.90 -6.36 13.15
N ARG A 63 -0.63 -5.40 14.03
CA ARG A 63 -0.66 -5.61 15.49
C ARG A 63 -2.05 -5.91 16.01
N LEU A 64 -3.08 -5.20 15.51
CA LEU A 64 -4.46 -5.47 15.87
C LEU A 64 -4.86 -6.91 15.49
N TYR A 65 -4.51 -7.35 14.28
CA TYR A 65 -4.77 -8.70 13.83
C TYR A 65 -4.08 -9.76 14.71
N GLN A 66 -2.84 -9.52 15.14
CA GLN A 66 -2.14 -10.41 16.09
C GLN A 66 -2.90 -10.54 17.42
N VAL A 67 -3.40 -9.43 17.97
CA VAL A 67 -4.18 -9.45 19.22
C VAL A 67 -5.48 -10.23 19.03
N LEU A 68 -6.22 -9.98 17.95
CA LEU A 68 -7.49 -10.66 17.66
C LEU A 68 -7.32 -12.15 17.34
N SER A 69 -6.22 -12.53 16.69
CA SER A 69 -5.92 -13.94 16.39
C SER A 69 -5.37 -14.71 17.60
N SER A 70 -4.78 -14.00 18.57
CA SER A 70 -4.29 -14.60 19.82
C SER A 70 -5.40 -14.85 20.85
N SER A 71 -6.61 -14.31 20.66
CA SER A 71 -7.75 -14.63 21.53
C SER A 71 -8.26 -16.03 21.21
N LYS A 72 -7.70 -17.03 21.87
CA LYS A 72 -8.27 -18.38 21.91
C LYS A 72 -9.48 -18.32 22.85
N PRO A 73 -10.70 -18.70 22.40
CA PRO A 73 -11.81 -18.84 23.34
C PRO A 73 -11.47 -19.95 24.36
N PRO A 74 -11.93 -19.84 25.63
CA PRO A 74 -11.69 -20.84 26.66
C PRO A 74 -12.28 -22.21 26.30
#